data_AF-A0A9D4Q2R2-F1
#
_entry.id   AF-A0A9D4Q2R2-F1
#
_cell.length_a   1.000
_cell.length_b   1.000
_cell.length_c   1.000
_cell.angle_alpha   90.00
_cell.angle_beta   90.00
_cell.angle_gamma   90.00
#
_symmetry.space_group_name_H-M   'P 1'
#
loop_
_entity.id
_entity.type
_entity.pdbx_description
1 polymer ?
#
loop_
_entity_poly.entity_id
_entity_poly.type
_entity_poly.pdbx_seq_one_letter_code
_entity_poly.pdbx_strand_id
1 'polypeptide(L)'
;MCRILKSETWRQIELLKDSPKLDKVEALSLVRAAAKKATAPEADRVVLECIEALPSKLASSGRINVRGIVSSLQEKNYKLLQSDKEGAFVVVHPDQYRLLSDKALSENFKEAEEFHPSKAKKVAVEALPSPESCLLKARFASLTWKSTSA
;
A
#
# COMPACT_ATOMS: atom_id res chain seq x y z
N MET A 1 -35.56 -20.85 -0.13
CA MET A 1 -36.30 -19.69 0.39
C MET A 1 -36.03 -19.55 1.89
N CYS A 2 -35.08 -18.69 2.27
CA CYS A 2 -34.79 -18.39 3.68
C CYS A 2 -35.96 -17.61 4.29
N ARG A 3 -36.63 -18.19 5.29
CA ARG A 3 -37.81 -17.63 5.97
C ARG A 3 -37.48 -16.81 7.22
N ILE A 4 -36.21 -16.55 7.50
CA ILE A 4 -35.80 -15.90 8.75
C ILE A 4 -35.05 -14.64 8.35
N LEU A 5 -35.43 -13.52 8.99
CA LEU A 5 -34.99 -12.14 8.79
C LEU A 5 -35.93 -11.28 7.94
N LYS A 6 -37.16 -11.05 8.44
CA LYS A 6 -37.92 -9.80 8.18
C LYS A 6 -37.31 -8.63 8.98
N SER A 7 -35.99 -8.57 9.09
CA SER A 7 -35.28 -7.50 9.80
C SER A 7 -35.02 -6.35 8.82
N GLU A 8 -34.95 -5.15 9.37
CA GLU A 8 -34.67 -3.89 8.68
C GLU A 8 -33.43 -3.93 7.76
N THR A 9 -32.51 -4.87 8.00
CA THR A 9 -31.35 -5.19 7.17
C THR A 9 -31.70 -5.67 5.76
N TRP A 10 -32.78 -6.44 5.54
CA TRP A 10 -33.15 -6.87 4.19
C TRP A 10 -33.65 -5.71 3.32
N ARG A 11 -34.37 -4.75 3.92
CA ARG A 11 -34.76 -3.53 3.21
C ARG A 11 -33.55 -2.73 2.74
N GLN A 12 -32.45 -2.74 3.49
CA GLN A 12 -31.20 -2.07 3.09
C GLN A 12 -30.51 -2.78 1.92
N ILE A 13 -30.54 -4.12 1.87
CA ILE A 13 -30.00 -4.90 0.75
C ILE A 13 -30.85 -4.71 -0.51
N GLU A 14 -32.16 -4.63 -0.37
CA GLU A 14 -33.07 -4.36 -1.50
C GLU A 14 -32.89 -2.92 -2.03
N LEU A 15 -32.72 -1.95 -1.14
CA LEU A 15 -32.32 -0.58 -1.49
C LEU A 15 -30.99 -0.53 -2.25
N LEU A 16 -30.02 -1.39 -1.93
CA LEU A 16 -28.75 -1.48 -2.65
C LEU A 16 -28.92 -1.99 -4.08
N LYS A 17 -29.87 -2.89 -4.33
CA LYS A 17 -30.17 -3.41 -5.69
C LYS A 17 -30.83 -2.36 -6.57
N ASP A 18 -31.71 -1.55 -6.00
CA ASP A 18 -32.53 -0.57 -6.73
C ASP A 18 -31.87 0.81 -6.87
N SER A 19 -30.69 1.02 -6.28
CA SER A 19 -30.00 2.31 -6.28
C SER A 19 -28.78 2.32 -7.21
N PRO A 20 -28.94 2.56 -8.53
CA PRO A 20 -27.86 2.47 -9.52
C PRO A 20 -26.80 3.59 -9.45
N LYS A 21 -26.81 4.41 -8.39
CA LYS A 21 -25.96 5.63 -8.28
C LYS A 21 -25.09 5.69 -7.03
N LEU A 22 -25.08 4.66 -6.18
CA LEU A 22 -24.19 4.67 -5.02
C LEU A 22 -22.72 4.62 -5.45
N ASP A 23 -21.91 5.47 -4.82
CA ASP A 23 -20.45 5.38 -4.95
C ASP A 23 -19.95 4.06 -4.33
N LYS A 24 -18.83 3.54 -4.83
CA LYS A 24 -18.24 2.28 -4.37
C LYS A 24 -17.94 2.33 -2.87
N VAL A 25 -17.45 3.47 -2.39
CA VAL A 25 -17.10 3.66 -0.97
C VAL A 25 -18.35 3.65 -0.11
N GLU A 26 -19.43 4.29 -0.57
CA GLU A 26 -20.72 4.32 0.12
C GLU A 26 -21.37 2.93 0.16
N ALA A 27 -21.33 2.19 -0.96
CA ALA A 27 -21.82 0.82 -1.05
C ALA A 27 -21.11 -0.09 -0.04
N LEU A 28 -19.78 -0.06 0.01
CA LEU A 28 -18.99 -0.82 1.00
C LEU A 28 -19.27 -0.36 2.44
N SER A 29 -19.53 0.93 2.65
CA SER A 29 -19.88 1.46 3.97
C SER A 29 -21.23 0.95 4.44
N LEU A 30 -22.20 0.80 3.54
CA LEU A 30 -23.50 0.17 3.83
C LEU A 30 -23.35 -1.32 4.15
N VAL A 31 -22.53 -2.07 3.39
CA VAL A 31 -22.25 -3.48 3.70
C VAL A 31 -21.68 -3.64 5.10
N ARG A 32 -20.70 -2.80 5.47
CA ARG A 32 -20.11 -2.80 6.83
C ARG A 32 -21.14 -2.43 7.90
N ALA A 33 -22.02 -1.48 7.62
CA ALA A 33 -23.07 -1.07 8.56
C ALA A 33 -24.10 -2.20 8.77
N ALA A 34 -24.47 -2.92 7.71
CA ALA A 34 -25.36 -4.08 7.78
C ALA A 34 -24.71 -5.22 8.57
N ALA A 35 -23.44 -5.54 8.30
CA ALA A 35 -22.68 -6.57 9.02
C ALA A 35 -22.56 -6.26 10.52
N LYS A 36 -22.33 -4.99 10.90
CA LYS A 36 -22.28 -4.56 12.31
C LYS A 36 -23.60 -4.74 13.07
N LYS A 37 -24.74 -4.77 12.36
CA LYS A 37 -26.07 -4.98 12.95
C LYS A 37 -26.45 -6.46 13.03
N ALA A 38 -25.73 -7.33 12.32
CA ALA A 38 -25.96 -8.77 12.35
C ALA A 38 -25.35 -9.40 13.61
N THR A 39 -25.83 -10.58 13.99
CA THR A 39 -25.19 -11.36 15.06
C THR A 39 -23.83 -11.86 14.60
N ALA A 40 -22.90 -12.10 15.53
CA ALA A 40 -21.53 -12.55 15.21
C ALA A 40 -21.44 -13.73 14.20
N PRO A 41 -22.26 -14.80 14.30
CA PRO A 41 -22.22 -15.89 13.31
C PRO A 41 -22.84 -15.53 11.95
N GLU A 42 -23.68 -14.49 11.89
CA GLU A 42 -24.39 -14.09 10.67
C GLU A 42 -23.66 -12.97 9.91
N ALA A 43 -22.72 -12.26 10.56
CA ALA A 43 -22.02 -11.12 9.99
C ALA A 43 -21.30 -11.48 8.68
N ASP A 44 -20.56 -12.60 8.66
CA ASP A 44 -19.83 -13.04 7.47
C ASP A 44 -20.77 -13.40 6.31
N ARG A 45 -21.90 -14.04 6.64
CA ARG A 45 -22.92 -14.38 5.65
C ARG A 45 -23.59 -13.14 5.07
N VAL A 46 -23.91 -12.15 5.91
CA VAL A 46 -24.47 -10.86 5.47
C VAL A 46 -23.50 -10.13 4.55
N VAL A 47 -22.20 -10.14 4.86
CA VAL A 47 -21.17 -9.54 4.00
C VAL A 47 -21.15 -10.21 2.63
N LEU A 48 -21.16 -11.55 2.58
CA LEU A 48 -21.18 -12.30 1.32
C LEU A 48 -22.43 -11.99 0.48
N GLU A 49 -23.63 -12.07 1.08
CA GLU A 49 -24.89 -11.80 0.39
C GLU A 49 -24.96 -10.34 -0.10
N CYS A 50 -24.42 -9.38 0.68
CA CYS A 50 -24.33 -7.98 0.26
C CYS A 50 -23.37 -7.79 -0.91
N ILE A 51 -22.21 -8.44 -0.90
CA ILE A 51 -21.22 -8.35 -2.00
C ILE A 51 -21.78 -8.96 -3.28
N GLU A 52 -22.47 -10.10 -3.20
CA GLU A 52 -23.13 -10.74 -4.35
C GLU A 52 -24.27 -9.87 -4.91
N ALA A 53 -24.95 -9.11 -4.06
CA ALA A 53 -26.01 -8.19 -4.46
C ALA A 53 -25.48 -6.90 -5.11
N LEU A 54 -24.19 -6.56 -4.93
CA LEU A 54 -23.61 -5.38 -5.56
C LEU A 54 -23.53 -5.58 -7.08
N PRO A 55 -24.03 -4.63 -7.89
CA PRO A 55 -23.98 -4.77 -9.33
C PRO A 55 -22.53 -4.92 -9.80
N SER A 56 -22.26 -5.95 -10.61
CA SER A 56 -20.94 -6.23 -11.21
C SER A 56 -20.36 -5.06 -12.00
N LYS A 57 -21.19 -4.06 -12.34
CA LYS A 57 -20.78 -2.78 -12.95
C LYS A 57 -19.96 -1.88 -12.01
N LEU A 58 -19.98 -2.10 -10.69
CA LEU A 58 -19.01 -1.50 -9.76
C LEU A 58 -17.59 -2.05 -9.97
N ALA A 59 -17.42 -3.16 -10.71
CA ALA A 59 -16.12 -3.68 -11.12
C ALA A 59 -15.56 -2.99 -12.37
N SER A 60 -16.06 -1.80 -12.76
CA SER A 60 -15.28 -0.98 -13.68
C SER A 60 -14.00 -0.58 -12.95
N SER A 61 -12.92 -1.26 -13.32
CA SER A 61 -11.54 -0.90 -13.03
C SER A 61 -11.29 0.48 -13.65
N GLY A 62 -11.83 1.52 -13.02
CA GLY A 62 -11.41 2.88 -13.26
C GLY A 62 -9.92 2.88 -12.95
N ARG A 63 -9.09 3.24 -13.93
CA ARG A 63 -7.67 3.45 -13.70
C ARG A 63 -7.57 4.40 -12.51
N ILE A 64 -7.08 3.90 -11.39
CA ILE A 64 -6.83 4.74 -10.22
C ILE A 64 -5.93 5.86 -10.71
N ASN A 65 -6.35 7.11 -10.51
CA ASN A 65 -5.53 8.25 -10.87
C ASN A 65 -4.40 8.39 -9.86
N VAL A 66 -3.40 7.50 -9.97
CA VAL A 66 -2.23 7.44 -9.08
C VAL A 66 -1.54 8.80 -9.04
N ARG A 67 -1.46 9.48 -10.19
CA ARG A 67 -0.87 10.81 -10.28
C ARG A 67 -1.60 11.83 -9.41
N GLY A 68 -2.93 11.87 -9.48
CA GLY A 68 -3.74 12.77 -8.66
C GLY A 68 -3.62 12.48 -7.16
N ILE A 69 -3.55 11.20 -6.78
CA ILE A 69 -3.35 10.80 -5.38
C ILE A 69 -1.96 11.24 -4.90
N VAL A 70 -0.90 10.98 -5.68
CA VAL A 70 0.46 11.38 -5.33
C VAL A 70 0.57 12.90 -5.21
N SER A 71 -0.01 13.66 -6.14
CA SER A 71 -0.04 15.13 -6.06
C SER A 71 -0.76 15.62 -4.79
N SER A 72 -1.94 15.06 -4.47
CA SER A 72 -2.66 15.45 -3.26
C SER A 72 -1.91 15.10 -1.96
N LEU A 73 -1.19 13.97 -1.94
CA LEU A 73 -0.35 13.60 -0.80
C LEU A 73 0.84 14.55 -0.65
N GLN A 74 1.46 14.97 -1.76
CA GLN A 74 2.54 15.95 -1.76
C GLN A 74 2.07 17.34 -1.27
N GLU A 75 0.91 17.81 -1.73
CA GLU A 75 0.31 19.07 -1.27
C GLU A 75 0.07 19.08 0.24
N LYS A 76 -0.30 17.93 0.81
CA LYS A 76 -0.50 17.74 2.26
C LYS A 76 0.77 17.40 3.02
N ASN A 77 1.94 17.44 2.37
CA ASN A 77 3.24 17.06 2.92
C ASN A 77 3.35 15.62 3.45
N TYR A 78 2.52 14.68 3.02
CA TYR A 78 2.70 13.27 3.37
C TYR A 78 3.88 12.66 2.60
N LYS A 79 4.57 11.72 3.24
CA LYS A 79 5.63 10.91 2.62
C LYS A 79 5.06 9.56 2.19
N LEU A 80 5.37 9.18 0.95
CA LEU A 80 5.05 7.88 0.40
C LEU A 80 6.30 6.99 0.53
N LEU A 81 6.21 5.90 1.27
CA LEU A 81 7.28 4.93 1.45
C LEU A 81 6.92 3.61 0.79
N GLN A 82 7.91 2.93 0.23
CA GLN A 82 7.75 1.56 -0.20
C GLN A 82 7.74 0.65 1.04
N SER A 83 6.74 -0.22 1.13
CA SER A 83 6.69 -1.25 2.16
C SER A 83 7.58 -2.44 1.75
N ASP A 84 8.22 -3.08 2.71
CA ASP A 84 8.95 -4.35 2.48
C ASP A 84 8.00 -5.50 2.11
N LYS A 85 6.71 -5.37 2.44
CA LYS A 85 5.68 -6.31 2.00
C LYS A 85 5.32 -6.04 0.55
N GLU A 86 5.47 -7.06 -0.29
CA GLU A 86 5.38 -6.97 -1.75
C GLU A 86 4.22 -6.09 -2.25
N GLY A 87 4.56 -5.08 -3.06
CA GLY A 87 3.61 -4.25 -3.80
C GLY A 87 2.83 -3.22 -2.99
N ALA A 88 3.11 -3.04 -1.70
CA ALA A 88 2.42 -2.05 -0.87
C ALA A 88 3.21 -0.74 -0.70
N PHE A 89 2.48 0.37 -0.54
CA PHE A 89 3.01 1.67 -0.15
C PHE A 89 2.43 2.08 1.20
N VAL A 90 3.24 2.73 2.03
CA VAL A 90 2.83 3.31 3.31
C VAL A 90 2.83 4.83 3.17
N VAL A 91 1.73 5.46 3.57
CA VAL A 91 1.61 6.92 3.64
C VAL A 91 1.86 7.34 5.08
N VAL A 92 2.83 8.22 5.30
CA VAL A 92 3.28 8.61 6.64
C VAL A 92 3.31 10.13 6.78
N HIS A 93 2.88 10.66 7.92
CA HIS A 93 3.00 12.08 8.26
C HIS A 93 4.49 12.45 8.45
N PRO A 94 4.96 13.68 8.12
CA PRO A 94 6.35 14.09 8.33
C PRO A 94 6.93 13.79 9.71
N ASP A 95 6.15 14.04 10.77
CA ASP A 95 6.61 13.83 12.15
C ASP A 95 6.82 12.35 12.44
N GLN A 96 5.92 11.50 11.95
CA GLN A 96 6.05 10.04 12.07
C GLN A 96 7.19 9.51 11.20
N TYR A 97 7.40 10.08 10.02
CA TYR A 97 8.50 9.72 9.14
C TYR A 97 9.84 9.93 9.85
N ARG A 98 10.02 11.07 10.51
CA ARG A 98 11.22 11.37 11.28
C ARG A 98 11.44 10.38 12.43
N LEU A 99 10.40 10.08 13.20
CA LEU A 99 10.51 9.09 14.28
C LEU A 99 10.89 7.70 13.77
N LEU A 100 10.27 7.26 12.67
CA LEU A 100 10.57 5.97 12.05
C LEU A 100 11.96 5.95 11.44
N SER A 101 12.42 7.04 10.82
CA SER A 101 13.78 7.14 10.26
C SER A 101 14.82 7.10 11.36
N ASP A 102 14.62 7.84 12.45
CA ASP A 102 15.56 7.89 13.57
C ASP A 102 15.65 6.51 14.24
N LYS A 103 14.50 5.84 14.42
CA LYS A 103 14.46 4.47 14.92
C LYS A 103 15.19 3.50 14.00
N ALA A 104 14.90 3.53 12.70
CA ALA A 104 15.57 2.67 11.72
C ALA A 104 17.09 2.92 11.67
N LEU A 105 17.52 4.19 11.79
CA LEU A 105 18.93 4.53 11.88
C LEU A 105 19.57 3.94 13.15
N SER A 106 18.92 4.09 14.31
CA SER A 106 19.44 3.55 15.58
C SER A 106 19.53 2.03 15.62
N GLU A 107 18.63 1.32 14.92
CA GLU A 107 18.63 -0.15 14.87
C GLU A 107 19.69 -0.70 13.90
N ASN A 108 19.92 -0.01 12.78
CA ASN A 108 20.82 -0.50 11.72
C ASN A 108 22.25 0.05 11.82
N PHE A 109 22.43 1.24 12.42
CA PHE A 109 23.72 1.90 12.54
C PHE A 109 24.13 1.97 13.99
N LYS A 110 25.24 1.29 14.32
CA LYS A 110 25.90 1.43 15.61
C LYS A 110 26.86 2.62 15.57
N GLU A 111 26.96 3.36 16.67
CA GLU A 111 27.89 4.46 16.78
C GLU A 111 29.34 3.98 16.57
N ALA A 112 30.11 4.77 15.84
CA ALA A 112 31.46 4.41 15.41
C ALA A 112 32.45 4.25 16.58
N GLU A 113 32.10 4.72 17.78
CA GLU A 113 32.95 4.67 18.97
C GLU A 113 33.19 3.23 19.47
N GLU A 114 32.28 2.29 19.18
CA GLU A 114 32.48 0.86 19.49
C GLU A 114 33.29 0.12 18.43
N PHE A 115 33.63 0.77 17.31
CA PHE A 115 34.32 0.14 16.21
C PHE A 115 35.83 0.31 16.32
N HIS A 116 36.53 -0.79 16.65
CA HIS A 116 37.99 -0.80 16.53
C HIS A 116 38.40 -0.45 15.08
N PRO A 117 39.27 0.56 14.88
CA PRO A 117 39.60 1.09 13.55
C PRO A 117 40.20 0.02 12.62
N SER A 118 40.85 -0.99 13.18
CA SER A 118 41.38 -2.16 12.47
C SER A 118 40.29 -3.05 11.86
N LYS A 119 39.10 -3.15 12.49
CA LYS A 119 37.93 -3.85 11.91
C LYS A 119 37.21 -2.98 10.87
N ALA A 120 37.11 -1.67 11.13
CA ALA A 120 36.50 -0.72 10.19
C ALA A 120 37.22 -0.70 8.83
N LYS A 121 38.57 -0.71 8.84
CA LYS A 121 39.36 -0.77 7.60
C LYS A 121 39.08 -2.04 6.79
N LYS A 122 38.93 -3.19 7.45
CA LYS A 122 38.67 -4.47 6.77
C LYS A 122 37.29 -4.47 6.11
N VAL A 123 36.26 -4.03 6.82
CA VAL A 123 34.89 -3.91 6.29
C VAL A 123 34.82 -2.87 5.18
N ALA A 124 35.49 -1.72 5.32
CA ALA A 124 35.54 -0.70 4.28
C ALA A 124 36.24 -1.21 3.00
N VAL A 125 37.34 -1.95 3.13
CA VAL A 125 38.03 -2.57 1.99
C VAL A 125 37.16 -3.64 1.32
N GLU A 126 36.38 -4.39 2.09
CA GLU A 126 35.48 -5.44 1.59
C GLU A 126 34.20 -4.85 0.96
N ALA A 127 33.72 -3.70 1.45
CA ALA A 127 32.58 -2.96 0.90
C ALA A 127 32.95 -2.13 -0.34
N LEU A 128 34.24 -1.83 -0.55
CA LEU A 128 34.68 -1.18 -1.78
C LEU A 128 34.43 -2.13 -2.95
N PRO A 129 33.71 -1.69 -4.00
CA PRO A 129 33.50 -2.51 -5.18
C PRO A 129 34.88 -2.91 -5.74
N SER A 130 35.09 -4.20 -5.98
CA SER A 130 36.37 -4.67 -6.54
C SER A 130 36.69 -3.86 -7.80
N PRO A 131 37.96 -3.58 -8.10
CA PRO A 131 38.35 -2.81 -9.29
C PRO A 131 37.72 -3.36 -10.58
N GLU A 132 37.54 -4.69 -10.64
CA GLU A 132 36.89 -5.39 -11.75
C GLU A 132 35.39 -5.09 -11.86
N SER A 133 34.68 -4.93 -10.73
CA SER A 133 33.27 -4.57 -10.72
C SER A 133 33.02 -3.11 -11.17
N CYS A 134 33.98 -2.21 -10.89
CA CYS A 134 33.95 -0.83 -11.39
C CYS A 134 34.13 -0.79 -12.91
N LEU A 135 35.01 -1.63 -13.47
CA LEU A 135 35.21 -1.74 -14.92
C LEU A 135 33.98 -2.31 -15.65
N LEU A 136 33.27 -3.27 -15.03
CA LEU A 136 32.02 -3.82 -15.56
C LEU A 136 30.89 -2.77 -15.56
N LYS A 137 30.75 -1.97 -14.51
CA LYS A 137 29.77 -0.86 -14.46
C LYS A 137 30.08 0.22 -15.49
N ALA A 138 31.35 0.58 -15.68
CA ALA A 138 31.76 1.53 -16.70
C ALA A 138 31.48 1.02 -18.13
N ARG A 139 31.71 -0.28 -18.40
CA ARG A 139 31.36 -0.91 -19.68
C ARG A 139 29.85 -0.92 -19.93
N PHE A 140 29.03 -1.24 -18.92
CA PHE A 140 27.58 -1.21 -19.06
C PHE A 140 27.03 0.20 -19.31
N ALA A 141 27.56 1.22 -18.63
CA ALA A 141 27.17 2.62 -18.87
C ALA A 141 27.51 3.09 -20.30
N SER A 142 28.60 2.57 -20.90
CA SER A 142 28.97 2.88 -22.29
C SER A 142 28.07 2.20 -23.34
N LEU A 143 27.43 1.08 -22.97
CA LEU A 143 26.52 0.33 -23.85
C LEU A 143 25.11 0.93 -23.86
N THR A 144 24.63 1.47 -22.74
CA THR A 144 23.30 2.07 -22.65
C THR A 144 23.21 3.43 -23.34
N TRP A 145 24.31 4.19 -23.43
CA TRP A 145 24.33 5.50 -24.10
C TRP A 145 24.17 5.41 -25.63
N LYS A 146 24.58 4.29 -26.26
CA LYS A 146 24.50 4.14 -27.72
C LYS A 146 23.10 3.80 -28.25
N SER A 147 22.13 3.54 -27.37
CA SER A 147 20.79 3.09 -27.78
C SER A 147 19.72 4.19 -27.81
N THR A 148 20.06 5.44 -27.48
CA THR A 148 19.07 6.55 -27.37
C THR A 148 19.22 7.62 -28.46
N SER A 149 20.01 7.34 -29.51
CA SER A 149 20.21 8.23 -30.67
C SER A 149 19.70 7.56 -31.95
N ALA A 150 18.39 7.36 -32.04
CA ALA A 150 17.67 7.04 -33.28
C ALA A 150 16.24 7.56 -33.18
#